data_AF-C5R828-F1
#
_entry.id   AF-C5R828-F1
#
_cell.length_a   1.000
_cell.length_b   1.000
_cell.length_c   1.000
_cell.angle_alpha   90.00
_cell.angle_beta   90.00
_cell.angle_gamma   90.00
#
_symmetry.space_group_name_H-M   'P 1'
#
loop_
_entity.id
_entity.type
_entity.pdbx_description
1 polymer ?
#
loop_
_entity_poly.entity_id
_entity_poly.type
_entity_poly.pdbx_seq_one_letter_code
_entity_poly.pdbx_strand_id
1 'polypeptide(L)' 'MNTSLYIVYDTDDLPIMVGSRIEVADWLGIKLGSFDSAVSRIKTGKRESVRGNYKVYKI' A
#
# COMPACT_ATOMS: atom_id res chain seq x y z
N MET A 1 12.99 9.81 14.63
CA MET A 1 11.64 9.53 14.09
C MET A 1 11.79 8.36 13.14
N ASN A 2 11.21 7.19 13.44
CA ASN A 2 11.25 6.05 12.51
C ASN A 2 10.19 6.26 11.42
N THR A 3 10.60 6.87 10.32
CA THR A 3 9.74 6.98 9.13
C THR A 3 9.66 5.59 8.50
N SER A 4 8.53 4.91 8.69
CA SER A 4 8.26 3.64 8.02
C SER A 4 8.08 3.89 6.53
N LEU A 5 8.81 3.15 5.70
CA LEU A 5 8.69 3.18 4.24
C LEU A 5 7.80 2.03 3.77
N TYR A 6 7.19 2.23 2.61
CA TYR A 6 6.28 1.29 1.98
C TYR A 6 6.60 1.18 0.49
N ILE A 7 6.50 -0.02 -0.05
CA ILE A 7 6.61 -0.31 -1.49
C ILE A 7 5.25 -0.76 -1.99
N VAL A 8 4.81 -0.21 -3.11
CA VAL A 8 3.65 -0.66 -3.87
C VAL A 8 4.15 -1.47 -5.08
N TYR A 9 3.56 -2.65 -5.28
CA TYR A 9 3.79 -3.51 -6.43
C TYR A 9 2.51 -3.62 -7.26
N ASP A 10 2.66 -3.83 -8.56
CA ASP A 10 1.55 -4.13 -9.46
C ASP A 10 1.16 -5.62 -9.46
N THR A 11 0.34 -6.00 -10.44
CA THR A 11 -0.12 -7.37 -10.68
C THR A 11 0.97 -8.37 -10.98
N ASP A 12 2.06 -7.89 -11.57
CA ASP A 12 3.17 -8.67 -12.08
C ASP A 12 4.34 -8.68 -11.07
N ASP A 13 4.07 -8.24 -9.82
CA ASP A 13 5.04 -8.15 -8.74
C ASP A 13 6.21 -7.20 -9.05
N LEU A 14 5.97 -6.18 -9.89
CA LEU A 14 6.94 -5.13 -10.18
C LEU A 14 6.71 -3.91 -9.27
N PRO A 15 7.77 -3.34 -8.67
CA PRO A 15 7.64 -2.16 -7.82
C PRO A 15 7.30 -0.93 -8.67
N ILE A 16 6.20 -0.26 -8.32
CA ILE A 16 5.71 0.93 -9.02
C ILE A 16 5.81 2.21 -8.20
N MET A 17 5.92 2.08 -6.87
CA MET A 17 6.06 3.23 -5.96
C MET A 17 6.79 2.83 -4.68
N VAL A 18 7.62 3.73 -4.17
CA VAL A 18 8.19 3.66 -2.81
C VAL A 18 7.96 5.00 -2.12
N GLY A 19 7.48 4.99 -0.89
CA GLY A 19 7.24 6.22 -0.14
C GLY A 19 6.85 5.99 1.31
N SER A 20 6.67 7.10 2.02
CA SER A 20 6.09 7.12 3.35
C SER A 20 4.62 6.68 3.33
N ARG A 21 4.08 6.41 4.52
CA ARG A 21 2.65 6.11 4.71
C ARG A 21 1.73 7.15 4.05
N ILE A 22 2.07 8.43 4.13
CA ILE A 22 1.25 9.53 3.61
C ILE A 22 1.27 9.50 2.08
N GLU A 23 2.46 9.41 1.49
CA GLU A 23 2.64 9.41 0.04
C GLU A 23 1.94 8.20 -0.59
N VAL A 24 2.10 7.01 -0.02
CA VAL A 24 1.44 5.80 -0.53
C VAL A 24 -0.09 5.86 -0.35
N ALA A 25 -0.58 6.42 0.76
CA ALA A 25 -2.02 6.59 0.97
C ALA A 25 -2.64 7.55 -0.08
N ASP A 26 -1.97 8.66 -0.35
CA ASP A 26 -2.38 9.66 -1.33
C ASP A 26 -2.41 9.07 -2.76
N TRP A 27 -1.32 8.38 -3.14
CA TRP A 27 -1.22 7.71 -4.44
C TRP A 27 -2.30 6.65 -4.65
N LEU A 28 -2.59 5.86 -3.62
CA LEU A 28 -3.64 4.83 -3.64
C LEU A 28 -5.06 5.42 -3.55
N GLY A 29 -5.20 6.72 -3.27
CA GLY A 29 -6.49 7.36 -3.02
C GLY A 29 -7.19 6.85 -1.76
N ILE A 30 -6.43 6.40 -0.75
CA ILE A 30 -6.93 5.85 0.51
C ILE A 30 -6.82 6.92 1.60
N LYS A 31 -7.86 7.04 2.44
CA LYS A 31 -7.78 7.88 3.64
C LYS A 31 -6.72 7.34 4.60
N LEU A 32 -5.84 8.20 5.10
CA LEU A 32 -4.75 7.86 6.04
C LEU A 32 -5.20 7.05 7.27
N GLY A 33 -6.39 7.34 7.81
CA GLY A 33 -6.98 6.62 8.95
C GLY A 33 -7.39 5.17 8.62
N SER A 34 -7.56 4.83 7.34
CA SER A 34 -7.89 3.49 6.86
C SER A 34 -6.68 2.74 6.30
N PHE A 35 -5.50 3.37 6.27
CA PHE A 35 -4.29 2.83 5.63
C PHE A 35 -3.87 1.47 6.21
N ASP A 36 -3.76 1.35 7.54
CA ASP A 36 -3.30 0.10 8.17
C ASP A 36 -4.27 -1.06 7.90
N SER A 37 -5.57 -0.78 7.93
CA SER A 37 -6.60 -1.76 7.56
C SER A 37 -6.53 -2.14 6.08
N ALA A 38 -6.27 -1.19 5.18
CA ALA A 38 -6.10 -1.46 3.76
C ALA A 38 -4.84 -2.31 3.48
N VAL A 39 -3.68 -1.91 4.01
CA VAL A 39 -2.43 -2.66 3.87
C VAL A 39 -2.52 -4.04 4.49
N SER A 40 -3.20 -4.20 5.63
CA SER A 40 -3.42 -5.51 6.25
C SER A 40 -4.25 -6.45 5.38
N ARG A 41 -5.30 -5.94 4.71
CA ARG A 41 -6.11 -6.71 3.73
C ARG A 41 -5.29 -7.11 2.51
N ILE A 42 -4.46 -6.18 2.02
CA ILE A 42 -3.55 -6.39 0.88
C ILE A 42 -2.49 -7.45 1.22
N LYS A 43 -1.91 -7.43 2.43
CA LYS A 43 -0.90 -8.40 2.89
C LYS A 43 -1.45 -9.81 3.12
N THR A 44 -2.73 -9.97 3.47
CA THR A 44 -3.31 -11.26 3.90
C THR A 44 -4.02 -12.03 2.77
N GLY A 45 -3.79 -11.67 1.51
CA GLY A 45 -4.29 -12.45 0.37
C GLY A 45 -5.78 -12.24 0.06
N LYS A 46 -6.45 -11.28 0.69
CA LYS A 46 -7.76 -10.79 0.21
C LYS A 46 -7.50 -9.67 -0.79
N ARG A 47 -7.47 -10.05 -2.07
CA ARG A 47 -7.27 -9.21 -3.29
C ARG A 47 -8.25 -8.05 -3.48
N GLU A 48 -8.94 -7.61 -2.44
CA GLU A 48 -9.96 -6.58 -2.56
C GLU A 48 -9.58 -5.36 -1.74
N SER A 49 -9.79 -4.20 -2.36
CA SER A 49 -9.91 -2.88 -1.73
C SER A 49 -8.74 -1.92 -1.90
N VAL A 50 -8.18 -1.82 -3.10
CA VAL A 50 -7.85 -0.51 -3.68
C VAL A 50 -8.12 -0.62 -5.18
N ARG A 51 -8.51 0.45 -5.87
CA ARG A 51 -8.64 0.44 -7.34
C ARG A 51 -7.38 -0.19 -7.95
N GLY A 52 -7.49 -1.35 -8.58
CA GLY A 52 -6.35 -2.05 -9.18
C GLY A 52 -5.65 -3.02 -8.22
N ASN A 53 -5.25 -4.16 -8.76
CA ASN A 53 -4.68 -5.33 -8.08
C ASN A 53 -3.27 -5.09 -7.49
N TYR A 54 -3.09 -4.07 -6.65
CA TYR A 54 -1.78 -3.68 -6.10
C TYR A 54 -1.44 -4.40 -4.78
N LYS A 55 -0.15 -4.62 -4.52
CA LYS A 55 0.38 -5.15 -3.25
C LYS A 55 1.18 -4.08 -2.52
N VAL A 56 1.07 -3.98 -1.20
CA VAL A 56 1.78 -2.96 -0.40
C VAL A 56 2.53 -3.62 0.74
N TYR A 57 3.83 -3.39 0.81
CA TYR A 57 4.70 -3.93 1.85
C TYR A 57 5.35 -2.80 2.63
N LYS A 58 5.49 -3.00 3.94
CA LYS A 58 6.27 -2.12 4.81
C LYS A 58 7.71 -2.63 4.81
N ILE A 59 8.66 -1.73 4.64
CA ILE A 59 10.11 -1.99 4.73
C ILE A 59 10.64 -1.47 6.06
#